data_AF-A0A967JYV0-F1
#
_entry.id   AF-A0A967JYV0-F1
#
_cell.length_a   1.000
_cell.length_b   1.000
_cell.length_c   1.000
_cell.angle_alpha   90.00
_cell.angle_beta   90.00
_cell.angle_gamma   90.00
#
_symmetry.space_group_name_H-M   'P 1'
#
loop_
_entity.id
_entity.type
_entity.pdbx_description
1 polymer ?
#
loop_
_entity_poly.entity_id
_entity_poly.type
_entity_poly.pdbx_seq_one_letter_code
_entity_poly.pdbx_strand_id
1 'polypeptide(L)'
;ADGLALAPGFIDIHSHSDGAIAHADAAELLEPFLLQGITTQVIGNCGLGVAPAPPDRRRELAAFMALILPQGMEFAWASFGDYLDVLEQRPAGLNVAALAPHGSLRCAVRGAEPGPASGEDLERIRQQLDEAMAAGAFGLSAGLIYPPGMWADTEELVHLCRPVAEVDGVFACHVRGSSELALEAEAELLEIGRRAGVRLQHSHHEAFGPGYWHLARETMRMEDEARAAGIDVG
;
A
#
# COMPACT_ATOMS: atom_id res chain seq x y z
N ALA A 1 -36.60 -3.38 -8.64
CA ALA A 1 -35.68 -4.45 -8.22
C ALA A 1 -36.42 -5.30 -7.19
N ASP A 2 -37.46 -6.00 -7.65
CA ASP A 2 -38.41 -6.64 -6.74
C ASP A 2 -37.79 -7.93 -6.19
N GLY A 3 -37.75 -8.08 -4.87
CA GLY A 3 -37.13 -9.24 -4.20
C GLY A 3 -35.60 -9.21 -4.16
N LEU A 4 -34.96 -8.11 -4.54
CA LEU A 4 -33.51 -7.92 -4.49
C LEU A 4 -33.13 -6.78 -3.53
N ALA A 5 -31.87 -6.77 -3.08
CA ALA A 5 -31.30 -5.65 -2.34
C ALA A 5 -30.73 -4.59 -3.30
N LEU A 6 -30.90 -3.31 -2.94
CA LEU A 6 -30.18 -2.19 -3.55
C LEU A 6 -29.22 -1.63 -2.51
N ALA A 7 -27.93 -1.52 -2.86
CA ALA A 7 -26.88 -0.99 -2.01
C ALA A 7 -25.95 -0.08 -2.84
N PRO A 8 -25.16 0.78 -2.20
CA PRO A 8 -23.98 1.36 -2.84
C PRO A 8 -23.08 0.26 -3.39
N GLY A 9 -22.34 0.56 -4.46
CA GLY A 9 -21.30 -0.35 -4.94
C GLY A 9 -20.22 -0.56 -3.89
N PHE A 10 -19.63 -1.75 -3.86
CA PHE A 10 -18.65 -2.10 -2.83
C PHE A 10 -17.31 -1.41 -3.10
N ILE A 11 -16.64 -1.03 -2.02
CA ILE A 11 -15.29 -0.48 -2.03
C ILE A 11 -14.36 -1.59 -1.56
N ASP A 12 -13.53 -2.07 -2.45
CA ASP A 12 -12.45 -2.98 -2.12
C ASP A 12 -11.24 -2.15 -1.67
N ILE A 13 -11.00 -2.11 -0.36
CA ILE A 13 -9.95 -1.30 0.25
C ILE A 13 -8.56 -1.91 0.12
N HIS A 14 -8.45 -3.14 -0.41
CA HIS A 14 -7.18 -3.86 -0.43
C HIS A 14 -6.98 -4.64 -1.75
N SER A 15 -6.65 -3.91 -2.81
CA SER A 15 -6.39 -4.48 -4.13
C SER A 15 -4.91 -4.36 -4.52
N HIS A 16 -4.44 -5.35 -5.29
CA HIS A 16 -3.16 -5.35 -5.99
C HIS A 16 -3.34 -5.28 -7.51
N SER A 17 -4.44 -4.68 -7.96
CA SER A 17 -4.79 -4.55 -9.39
C SER A 17 -4.03 -3.43 -10.11
N ASP A 18 -2.99 -2.86 -9.50
CA ASP A 18 -2.14 -1.80 -10.06
C ASP A 18 -1.73 -2.06 -11.52
N GLY A 19 -1.23 -3.26 -11.78
CA GLY A 19 -0.88 -3.69 -13.13
C GLY A 19 -2.10 -3.94 -14.02
N ALA A 20 -3.11 -4.63 -13.48
CA ALA A 20 -4.31 -5.02 -14.23
C ALA A 20 -5.11 -3.80 -14.74
N ILE A 21 -5.23 -2.75 -13.92
CA ILE A 21 -5.93 -1.52 -14.27
C ILE A 21 -5.22 -0.77 -15.41
N ALA A 22 -3.88 -0.77 -15.43
CA ALA A 22 -3.10 -0.14 -16.50
C ALA A 22 -2.94 -1.01 -17.77
N HIS A 23 -3.36 -2.27 -17.70
CA HIS A 23 -3.19 -3.24 -18.78
C HIS A 23 -4.11 -2.92 -19.99
N ALA A 24 -3.71 -3.34 -21.19
CA ALA A 24 -4.54 -3.16 -22.39
C ALA A 24 -5.88 -3.92 -22.29
N ASP A 25 -5.84 -5.10 -21.67
CA ASP A 25 -7.00 -5.97 -21.44
C ASP A 25 -7.65 -5.75 -20.05
N ALA A 26 -7.55 -4.55 -19.49
CA ALA A 26 -8.06 -4.24 -18.15
C ALA A 26 -9.53 -4.65 -17.96
N ALA A 27 -10.38 -4.50 -18.98
CA ALA A 27 -11.79 -4.89 -18.90
C ALA A 27 -11.99 -6.39 -18.60
N GLU A 28 -11.16 -7.27 -19.17
CA GLU A 28 -11.22 -8.71 -18.92
C GLU A 28 -10.62 -9.04 -17.54
N LEU A 29 -9.47 -8.44 -17.21
CA LEU A 29 -8.80 -8.68 -15.94
C LEU A 29 -9.61 -8.19 -14.73
N LEU A 30 -10.45 -7.17 -14.90
CA LEU A 30 -11.25 -6.57 -13.84
C LEU A 30 -12.70 -7.08 -13.77
N GLU A 31 -13.15 -7.84 -14.77
CA GLU A 31 -14.51 -8.42 -14.80
C GLU A 31 -14.87 -9.18 -13.50
N PRO A 32 -13.99 -10.01 -12.91
CA PRO A 32 -14.32 -10.73 -11.68
C PRO A 32 -14.72 -9.82 -10.51
N PHE A 33 -14.08 -8.65 -10.37
CA PHE A 33 -14.38 -7.69 -9.31
C PHE A 33 -15.73 -7.00 -9.55
N LEU A 34 -16.02 -6.63 -10.80
CA LEU A 34 -17.30 -6.03 -11.18
C LEU A 34 -18.46 -7.00 -10.91
N LEU A 35 -18.27 -8.30 -11.20
CA LEU A 35 -19.26 -9.35 -10.92
C LEU A 35 -19.54 -9.55 -9.42
N GLN A 36 -18.61 -9.16 -8.55
CA GLN A 36 -18.81 -9.13 -7.10
C GLN A 36 -19.54 -7.87 -6.61
N GLY A 37 -19.80 -6.90 -7.50
CA GLY A 37 -20.41 -5.61 -7.16
C GLY A 37 -19.41 -4.55 -6.70
N ILE A 38 -18.10 -4.77 -6.89
CA ILE A 38 -17.06 -3.79 -6.58
C ILE A 38 -17.13 -2.67 -7.60
N THR A 39 -17.23 -1.43 -7.11
CA THR A 39 -17.24 -0.23 -7.96
C THR A 39 -16.03 0.68 -7.71
N THR A 40 -15.28 0.43 -6.64
CA THR A 40 -14.08 1.20 -6.29
C THR A 40 -13.02 0.27 -5.74
N GLN A 41 -11.78 0.44 -6.18
CA GLN A 41 -10.61 -0.24 -5.60
C GLN A 41 -9.62 0.77 -5.03
N VAL A 42 -9.07 0.43 -3.86
CA VAL A 42 -7.86 1.05 -3.32
C VAL A 42 -6.66 0.19 -3.72
N ILE A 43 -5.74 0.77 -4.47
CA ILE A 43 -4.54 0.10 -5.01
C ILE A 43 -3.26 0.63 -4.37
N GLY A 44 -2.12 0.05 -4.73
CA GLY A 44 -0.83 0.43 -4.17
C GLY A 44 -0.68 -0.06 -2.74
N ASN A 45 -1.27 -1.20 -2.40
CA ASN A 45 -1.29 -1.78 -1.04
C ASN A 45 0.01 -2.51 -0.68
N CYS A 46 0.25 -2.69 0.61
CA CYS A 46 1.41 -3.43 1.14
C CYS A 46 2.79 -2.92 0.66
N GLY A 47 2.90 -1.65 0.28
CA GLY A 47 4.12 -1.11 -0.34
C GLY A 47 4.40 -1.67 -1.74
N LEU A 48 3.45 -2.40 -2.34
CA LEU A 48 3.52 -2.93 -3.68
C LEU A 48 2.77 -2.01 -4.63
N GLY A 49 3.42 -1.60 -5.71
CA GLY A 49 2.77 -0.88 -6.79
C GLY A 49 3.70 -0.68 -7.97
N VAL A 50 3.13 -0.35 -9.12
CA VAL A 50 3.88 -0.30 -10.37
C VAL A 50 4.54 1.05 -10.64
N ALA A 51 4.42 2.02 -9.72
CA ALA A 51 4.99 3.35 -9.84
C ALA A 51 5.52 3.87 -8.48
N PRO A 52 6.54 4.74 -8.46
CA PRO A 52 7.31 5.24 -9.62
C PRO A 52 8.20 4.15 -10.23
N ALA A 53 8.49 4.27 -11.53
CA ALA A 53 9.21 3.27 -12.32
C ALA A 53 10.29 3.90 -13.22
N PRO A 54 11.29 4.60 -12.65
CA PRO A 54 12.27 5.33 -13.44
C PRO A 54 13.03 4.37 -14.38
N PRO A 55 13.43 4.81 -15.59
CA PRO A 55 13.92 3.93 -16.65
C PRO A 55 15.09 3.01 -16.23
N ASP A 56 15.97 3.48 -15.35
CA ASP A 56 17.11 2.75 -14.83
C ASP A 56 16.78 1.72 -13.74
N ARG A 57 15.61 1.83 -13.09
CA ARG A 57 15.12 0.91 -12.04
C ARG A 57 13.95 0.04 -12.46
N ARG A 58 13.33 0.32 -13.60
CA ARG A 58 12.13 -0.37 -14.09
C ARG A 58 12.22 -1.89 -14.10
N ARG A 59 13.38 -2.44 -14.48
CA ARG A 59 13.60 -3.89 -14.48
C ARG A 59 13.59 -4.49 -13.06
N GLU A 60 14.18 -3.78 -12.11
CA GLU A 60 14.20 -4.20 -10.70
C GLU A 60 12.79 -4.13 -10.11
N LEU A 61 12.05 -3.06 -10.41
CA LEU A 61 10.65 -2.93 -10.01
C LEU A 61 9.77 -4.02 -10.63
N ALA A 62 9.92 -4.31 -11.93
CA ALA A 62 9.18 -5.40 -12.57
C ALA A 62 9.49 -6.76 -11.94
N ALA A 63 10.74 -7.01 -11.55
CA ALA A 63 11.12 -8.22 -10.83
C ALA A 63 10.51 -8.29 -9.43
N PHE A 64 10.49 -7.17 -8.70
CA PHE A 64 9.85 -7.05 -7.39
C PHE A 64 8.34 -7.31 -7.47
N MET A 65 7.69 -6.80 -8.51
CA MET A 65 6.24 -6.88 -8.71
C MET A 65 5.78 -8.16 -9.44
N ALA A 66 6.68 -9.09 -9.75
CA ALA A 66 6.42 -10.22 -10.64
C ALA A 66 5.31 -11.18 -10.17
N LEU A 67 4.99 -11.22 -8.87
CA LEU A 67 3.92 -12.08 -8.34
C LEU A 67 2.51 -11.53 -8.60
N ILE A 68 2.37 -10.22 -8.83
CA ILE A 68 1.08 -9.54 -8.94
C ILE A 68 0.88 -8.86 -10.29
N LEU A 69 1.95 -8.67 -11.07
CA LEU A 69 1.84 -8.17 -12.43
C LEU A 69 1.14 -9.18 -13.34
N PRO A 70 0.22 -8.73 -14.22
CA PRO A 70 -0.25 -9.54 -15.33
C PRO A 70 0.93 -10.07 -16.15
N GLN A 71 0.81 -11.33 -16.63
CA GLN A 71 1.89 -11.96 -17.37
C GLN A 71 2.23 -11.18 -18.64
N GLY A 72 3.52 -10.91 -18.85
CA GLY A 72 3.99 -10.17 -20.02
C GLY A 72 3.70 -8.67 -19.99
N MET A 73 3.19 -8.14 -18.87
CA MET A 73 2.97 -6.70 -18.73
C MET A 73 4.32 -5.97 -18.74
N GLU A 74 4.43 -5.02 -19.66
CA GLU A 74 5.46 -3.99 -19.66
C GLU A 74 4.82 -2.64 -19.30
N PHE A 75 5.57 -1.78 -18.62
CA PHE A 75 5.13 -0.44 -18.29
C PHE A 75 6.22 0.59 -18.57
N ALA A 76 5.82 1.80 -18.96
CA ALA A 76 6.74 2.81 -19.50
C ALA A 76 6.69 4.17 -18.80
N TRP A 77 5.83 4.36 -17.80
CA TRP A 77 5.84 5.56 -16.95
C TRP A 77 7.12 5.65 -16.12
N ALA A 78 7.52 6.86 -15.72
CA ALA A 78 8.68 7.09 -14.87
C ALA A 78 8.27 7.50 -13.45
N SER A 79 7.25 8.35 -13.32
CA SER A 79 6.76 8.87 -12.04
C SER A 79 5.43 8.22 -11.60
N PHE A 80 4.98 8.52 -10.39
CA PHE A 80 3.64 8.15 -9.93
C PHE A 80 2.55 8.93 -10.68
N GLY A 81 2.78 10.22 -10.98
CA GLY A 81 1.86 11.03 -11.79
C GLY A 81 1.68 10.50 -13.21
N ASP A 82 2.78 10.10 -13.87
CA ASP A 82 2.74 9.47 -15.20
C ASP A 82 1.87 8.20 -15.21
N TYR A 83 1.89 7.44 -14.12
CA TYR A 83 1.05 6.26 -13.95
C TYR A 83 -0.42 6.64 -13.82
N LEU A 84 -0.75 7.64 -12.99
CA LEU A 84 -2.13 8.14 -12.87
C LEU A 84 -2.65 8.68 -14.20
N ASP A 85 -1.84 9.41 -14.97
CA ASP A 85 -2.18 9.89 -16.31
C ASP A 85 -2.56 8.73 -17.25
N VAL A 86 -1.87 7.59 -17.15
CA VAL A 86 -2.20 6.38 -17.92
C VAL A 86 -3.56 5.81 -17.49
N LEU A 87 -3.87 5.81 -16.19
CA LEU A 87 -5.16 5.34 -15.69
C LEU A 87 -6.31 6.23 -16.16
N GLU A 88 -6.12 7.55 -16.14
CA GLU A 88 -7.12 8.51 -16.62
C GLU A 88 -7.42 8.34 -18.12
N GLN A 89 -6.39 8.03 -18.91
CA GLN A 89 -6.53 7.78 -20.35
C GLN A 89 -7.17 6.42 -20.67
N ARG A 90 -7.25 5.50 -19.71
CA ARG A 90 -7.75 4.13 -19.88
C ARG A 90 -8.71 3.73 -18.76
N PRO A 91 -9.96 4.22 -18.79
CA PRO A 91 -10.91 3.96 -17.71
C PRO A 91 -11.18 2.46 -17.51
N ALA A 92 -10.93 1.98 -16.29
CA ALA A 92 -11.01 0.56 -15.91
C ALA A 92 -12.43 0.03 -15.62
N GLY A 93 -13.47 0.83 -15.84
CA GLY A 93 -14.86 0.46 -15.52
C GLY A 93 -15.21 0.47 -14.02
N LEU A 94 -14.23 0.80 -13.16
CA LEU A 94 -14.37 1.03 -11.72
C LEU A 94 -13.59 2.29 -11.34
N ASN A 95 -13.90 2.84 -10.16
CA ASN A 95 -13.14 3.95 -9.59
C ASN A 95 -11.85 3.43 -8.95
N VAL A 96 -10.78 4.23 -9.01
CA VAL A 96 -9.49 3.89 -8.43
C VAL A 96 -9.09 4.97 -7.43
N ALA A 97 -8.71 4.54 -6.24
CA ALA A 97 -8.01 5.37 -5.26
C ALA A 97 -6.61 4.77 -5.05
N ALA A 98 -5.55 5.55 -5.18
CA ALA A 98 -4.19 5.03 -5.16
C ALA A 98 -3.41 5.47 -3.92
N LEU A 99 -2.74 4.52 -3.26
CA LEU A 99 -1.73 4.77 -2.25
C LEU A 99 -0.34 4.83 -2.90
N ALA A 100 0.55 5.66 -2.36
CA ALA A 100 1.95 5.65 -2.73
C ALA A 100 2.63 4.41 -2.12
N PRO A 101 3.21 3.50 -2.92
CA PRO A 101 3.76 2.24 -2.42
C PRO A 101 5.21 2.41 -1.93
N HIS A 102 5.44 2.31 -0.62
CA HIS A 102 6.78 2.43 -0.01
C HIS A 102 7.84 1.52 -0.64
N GLY A 103 7.49 0.28 -0.98
CA GLY A 103 8.42 -0.66 -1.60
C GLY A 103 8.89 -0.19 -2.97
N SER A 104 8.00 0.35 -3.79
CA SER A 104 8.36 0.89 -5.12
C SER A 104 9.11 2.22 -5.01
N LEU A 105 8.78 3.08 -4.04
CA LEU A 105 9.57 4.28 -3.73
C LEU A 105 11.00 3.92 -3.32
N ARG A 106 11.17 2.93 -2.42
CA ARG A 106 12.50 2.41 -2.05
C ARG A 106 13.22 1.83 -3.27
N CYS A 107 12.53 1.06 -4.10
CA CYS A 107 13.12 0.46 -5.30
C CYS A 107 13.57 1.52 -6.32
N ALA A 108 12.80 2.60 -6.48
CA ALA A 108 13.13 3.69 -7.39
C ALA A 108 14.39 4.48 -6.98
N VAL A 109 14.73 4.50 -5.68
CA VAL A 109 15.95 5.15 -5.18
C VAL A 109 17.11 4.17 -5.06
N ARG A 110 16.87 3.02 -4.43
CA ARG A 110 17.90 2.07 -3.98
C ARG A 110 17.97 0.79 -4.82
N GLY A 111 17.06 0.58 -5.77
CA GLY A 111 16.96 -0.68 -6.50
C GLY A 111 16.69 -1.86 -5.56
N ALA A 112 17.40 -2.96 -5.78
CA ALA A 112 17.31 -4.17 -4.96
C ALA A 112 18.27 -4.19 -3.75
N GLU A 113 18.88 -3.05 -3.39
CA GLU A 113 19.89 -3.03 -2.33
C GLU A 113 19.30 -3.34 -0.93
N PRO A 114 19.89 -4.31 -0.19
CA PRO A 114 19.44 -4.62 1.15
C PRO A 114 19.84 -3.53 2.15
N GLY A 115 19.23 -3.58 3.34
CA GLY A 115 19.59 -2.74 4.48
C GLY A 115 18.88 -1.37 4.54
N PRO A 116 19.11 -0.63 5.64
CA PRO A 116 18.45 0.65 5.88
C PRO A 116 18.83 1.68 4.80
N ALA A 117 17.92 2.62 4.53
CA ALA A 117 18.23 3.77 3.67
C ALA A 117 19.27 4.67 4.36
N SER A 118 20.21 5.22 3.58
CA SER A 118 21.04 6.32 4.07
C SER A 118 20.17 7.57 4.27
N GLY A 119 20.65 8.57 5.02
CA GLY A 119 19.92 9.83 5.18
C GLY A 119 19.63 10.52 3.84
N GLU A 120 20.56 10.44 2.89
CA GLU A 120 20.37 10.99 1.55
C GLU A 120 19.32 10.21 0.74
N ASP A 121 19.31 8.88 0.84
CA ASP A 121 18.31 8.06 0.17
C ASP A 121 16.93 8.22 0.80
N LEU A 122 16.84 8.39 2.12
CA LEU A 122 15.58 8.64 2.82
C LEU A 122 14.93 9.94 2.34
N GLU A 123 15.70 11.01 2.19
CA GLU A 123 15.19 12.28 1.66
C GLU A 123 14.77 12.16 0.19
N ARG A 124 15.44 11.33 -0.62
CA ARG A 124 14.99 11.04 -2.00
C ARG A 124 13.69 10.24 -2.02
N ILE A 125 13.53 9.26 -1.13
CA ILE A 125 12.29 8.48 -0.98
C ILE A 125 11.15 9.42 -0.56
N ARG A 126 11.42 10.32 0.41
CA ARG A 126 10.48 11.35 0.83
C ARG A 126 10.07 12.25 -0.33
N GLN A 127 11.01 12.74 -1.12
CA GLN A 127 10.72 13.60 -2.27
C GLN A 127 9.78 12.91 -3.28
N GLN A 128 9.99 11.62 -3.56
CA GLN A 128 9.09 10.86 -4.43
C GLN A 128 7.71 10.64 -3.81
N LEU A 129 7.62 10.47 -2.49
CA LEU A 129 6.35 10.42 -1.78
C LEU A 129 5.61 11.76 -1.91
N ASP A 130 6.29 12.87 -1.66
CA ASP A 130 5.71 14.22 -1.77
C ASP A 130 5.18 14.46 -3.21
N GLU A 131 5.92 14.02 -4.24
CA GLU A 131 5.47 14.06 -5.64
C GLU A 131 4.25 13.16 -5.90
N ALA A 132 4.21 11.95 -5.35
CA ALA A 132 3.08 11.04 -5.49
C ALA A 132 1.80 11.59 -4.82
N MET A 133 1.92 12.15 -3.62
CA MET A 133 0.82 12.81 -2.90
C MET A 133 0.32 14.04 -3.68
N ALA A 134 1.23 14.85 -4.21
CA ALA A 134 0.87 16.01 -5.05
C ALA A 134 0.18 15.61 -6.36
N ALA A 135 0.51 14.44 -6.91
CA ALA A 135 -0.14 13.90 -8.11
C ALA A 135 -1.53 13.30 -7.83
N GLY A 136 -1.87 13.00 -6.58
CA GLY A 136 -3.19 12.50 -6.20
C GLY A 136 -3.19 11.21 -5.40
N ALA A 137 -2.03 10.69 -4.97
CA ALA A 137 -2.02 9.65 -3.93
C ALA A 137 -2.68 10.20 -2.66
N PHE A 138 -3.57 9.43 -2.05
CA PHE A 138 -4.29 9.86 -0.84
C PHE A 138 -3.67 9.29 0.45
N GLY A 139 -2.53 8.62 0.33
CA GLY A 139 -1.85 7.98 1.44
C GLY A 139 -0.58 7.25 1.02
N LEU A 140 0.06 6.62 2.00
CA LEU A 140 1.23 5.77 1.85
C LEU A 140 0.84 4.34 2.22
N SER A 141 1.47 3.35 1.60
CA SER A 141 1.41 1.98 2.11
C SER A 141 2.80 1.39 2.30
N ALA A 142 2.92 0.40 3.18
CA ALA A 142 4.17 -0.34 3.38
C ALA A 142 3.93 -1.85 3.55
N GLY A 143 4.95 -2.63 3.20
CA GLY A 143 5.01 -4.08 3.40
C GLY A 143 6.31 -4.44 4.09
N LEU A 144 6.21 -4.75 5.38
CA LEU A 144 7.38 -4.85 6.27
C LEU A 144 7.88 -6.28 6.44
N ILE A 145 7.15 -7.28 5.93
CA ILE A 145 7.53 -8.69 6.00
C ILE A 145 8.46 -9.14 4.86
N TYR A 146 8.61 -8.35 3.79
CA TYR A 146 9.40 -8.70 2.59
C TYR A 146 10.26 -7.55 2.07
N PRO A 147 11.32 -7.83 1.29
CA PRO A 147 12.11 -6.79 0.66
C PRO A 147 11.30 -6.02 -0.40
N PRO A 148 11.58 -4.73 -0.63
CA PRO A 148 12.61 -3.93 0.07
C PRO A 148 12.11 -3.29 1.38
N GLY A 149 10.80 -3.36 1.67
CA GLY A 149 10.18 -2.69 2.82
C GLY A 149 10.63 -3.23 4.18
N MET A 150 10.97 -4.52 4.28
CA MET A 150 11.47 -5.13 5.52
C MET A 150 12.74 -4.49 6.08
N TRP A 151 13.48 -3.75 5.25
CA TRP A 151 14.70 -3.07 5.67
C TRP A 151 14.46 -1.68 6.27
N ALA A 152 13.25 -1.13 6.15
CA ALA A 152 12.89 0.11 6.80
C ALA A 152 12.68 -0.12 8.30
N ASP A 153 13.24 0.78 9.11
CA ASP A 153 12.97 0.85 10.54
C ASP A 153 11.77 1.77 10.82
N THR A 154 11.35 1.79 12.09
CA THR A 154 10.25 2.63 12.54
C THR A 154 10.54 4.13 12.36
N GLU A 155 11.81 4.56 12.40
CA GLU A 155 12.19 5.96 12.21
C GLU A 155 11.94 6.42 10.77
N GLU A 156 12.33 5.61 9.80
CA GLU A 156 12.03 5.83 8.39
C GLU A 156 10.52 5.94 8.16
N LEU A 157 9.72 5.02 8.72
CA LEU A 157 8.27 5.03 8.54
C LEU A 157 7.62 6.25 9.20
N VAL A 158 8.04 6.63 10.41
CA VAL A 158 7.57 7.86 11.08
C VAL A 158 7.95 9.10 10.29
N HIS A 159 9.16 9.15 9.73
CA HIS A 159 9.62 10.27 8.91
C HIS A 159 8.75 10.44 7.66
N LEU A 160 8.42 9.35 6.97
CA LEU A 160 7.59 9.35 5.75
C LEU A 160 6.10 9.56 6.05
N CYS A 161 5.58 9.10 7.19
CA CYS A 161 4.16 9.25 7.54
C CYS A 161 3.78 10.67 7.99
N ARG A 162 4.73 11.48 8.47
CA ARG A 162 4.45 12.88 8.88
C ARG A 162 3.82 13.74 7.79
N PRO A 163 4.39 13.87 6.58
CA PRO A 163 3.75 14.64 5.50
C PRO A 163 2.40 14.04 5.07
N VAL A 164 2.21 12.72 5.19
CA VAL A 164 0.92 12.07 4.91
C VAL A 164 -0.14 12.54 5.91
N ALA A 165 0.21 12.66 7.19
CA ALA A 165 -0.70 13.18 8.22
C ALA A 165 -1.08 14.66 8.00
N GLU A 166 -0.17 15.49 7.50
CA GLU A 166 -0.41 16.92 7.24
C GLU A 166 -1.53 17.18 6.23
N VAL A 167 -1.78 16.22 5.34
CA VAL A 167 -2.85 16.27 4.33
C VAL A 167 -4.04 15.36 4.66
N ASP A 168 -4.14 14.92 5.92
CA ASP A 168 -5.16 13.96 6.38
C ASP A 168 -5.18 12.67 5.54
N GLY A 169 -4.00 12.19 5.12
CA GLY A 169 -3.84 10.93 4.41
C GLY A 169 -3.89 9.69 5.33
N VAL A 170 -3.79 8.51 4.73
CA VAL A 170 -3.78 7.22 5.43
C VAL A 170 -2.44 6.51 5.24
N PHE A 171 -1.98 5.80 6.27
CA PHE A 171 -0.88 4.85 6.19
C PHE A 171 -1.40 3.40 6.30
N ALA A 172 -1.40 2.67 5.18
CA ALA A 172 -1.80 1.26 5.14
C ALA A 172 -0.59 0.32 5.29
N CYS A 173 -0.64 -0.63 6.22
CA CYS A 173 0.55 -1.42 6.54
C CYS A 173 0.25 -2.93 6.53
N HIS A 174 0.98 -3.65 5.68
CA HIS A 174 1.24 -5.06 5.89
C HIS A 174 2.39 -5.15 6.90
N VAL A 175 2.02 -5.44 8.14
CA VAL A 175 2.90 -5.39 9.31
C VAL A 175 4.07 -6.37 9.23
N ARG A 176 5.08 -6.17 10.07
CA ARG A 176 6.36 -6.89 9.98
C ARG A 176 6.25 -8.39 10.27
N GLY A 177 5.22 -8.82 10.99
CA GLY A 177 4.96 -10.23 11.23
C GLY A 177 3.56 -10.47 11.76
N SER A 178 3.03 -11.66 11.45
CA SER A 178 1.67 -12.10 11.82
C SER A 178 1.67 -13.42 12.61
N SER A 179 2.84 -13.85 13.10
CA SER A 179 3.04 -15.09 13.86
C SER A 179 3.75 -14.78 15.19
N GLU A 180 4.97 -15.28 15.40
CA GLU A 180 5.75 -15.03 16.63
C GLU A 180 6.04 -13.56 16.92
N LEU A 181 5.99 -12.68 15.91
CA LEU A 181 6.24 -11.24 16.04
C LEU A 181 4.96 -10.39 15.97
N ALA A 182 3.76 -10.99 16.03
CA ALA A 182 2.52 -10.26 15.78
C ALA A 182 2.28 -9.11 16.77
N LEU A 183 2.61 -9.31 18.06
CA LEU A 183 2.42 -8.27 19.08
C LEU A 183 3.44 -7.15 18.93
N GLU A 184 4.69 -7.47 18.61
CA GLU A 184 5.75 -6.50 18.34
C GLU A 184 5.46 -5.69 17.07
N ALA A 185 4.96 -6.34 16.02
CA ALA A 185 4.60 -5.70 14.76
C ALA A 185 3.38 -4.78 14.92
N GLU A 186 2.37 -5.20 15.69
CA GLU A 186 1.24 -4.35 16.06
C GLU A 186 1.70 -3.14 16.88
N ALA A 187 2.55 -3.35 17.89
CA ALA A 187 3.11 -2.26 18.68
C ALA A 187 3.91 -1.26 17.82
N GLU A 188 4.65 -1.75 16.81
CA GLU A 188 5.35 -0.89 15.84
C GLU A 188 4.37 -0.05 15.02
N LEU A 189 3.31 -0.65 14.47
CA LEU A 189 2.28 0.05 13.69
C LEU A 189 1.63 1.17 14.51
N LEU A 190 1.20 0.87 15.74
CA LEU A 190 0.56 1.83 16.65
C LEU A 190 1.54 2.94 17.07
N GLU A 191 2.82 2.61 17.27
CA GLU A 191 3.85 3.60 17.58
C GLU A 191 4.09 4.56 16.41
N ILE A 192 4.04 4.09 15.16
CA ILE A 192 4.10 4.94 13.97
C ILE A 192 2.92 5.91 13.95
N GLY A 193 1.69 5.41 14.12
CA GLY A 193 0.49 6.25 14.18
C GLY A 193 0.57 7.30 15.28
N ARG A 194 0.98 6.89 16.48
CA ARG A 194 1.15 7.80 17.63
C ARG A 194 2.18 8.90 17.38
N ARG A 195 3.33 8.57 16.78
CA ARG A 195 4.45 9.50 16.57
C ARG A 195 4.31 10.40 15.36
N ALA A 196 3.68 9.90 14.30
CA ALA A 196 3.45 10.66 13.07
C ALA A 196 2.11 11.41 13.10
N GLY A 197 1.14 10.97 13.91
CA GLY A 197 -0.22 11.50 13.90
C GLY A 197 -1.00 11.10 12.64
N VAL A 198 -0.58 10.04 11.95
CA VAL A 198 -1.22 9.55 10.72
C VAL A 198 -2.34 8.56 11.05
N ARG A 199 -3.38 8.53 10.22
CA ARG A 199 -4.43 7.50 10.28
C ARG A 199 -3.87 6.18 9.78
N LEU A 200 -4.13 5.10 10.51
CA LEU A 200 -3.59 3.78 10.23
C LEU A 200 -4.65 2.88 9.59
N GLN A 201 -4.21 2.06 8.64
CA GLN A 201 -4.98 0.94 8.11
C GLN A 201 -4.14 -0.35 8.26
N HIS A 202 -4.58 -1.30 9.08
CA HIS A 202 -3.91 -2.59 9.22
C HIS A 202 -4.35 -3.51 8.08
N SER A 203 -3.51 -3.67 7.07
CA SER A 203 -3.80 -4.50 5.90
C SER A 203 -4.05 -5.95 6.31
N HIS A 204 -5.17 -6.53 5.85
CA HIS A 204 -5.51 -7.95 5.95
C HIS A 204 -5.12 -8.59 7.30
N HIS A 205 -5.56 -7.97 8.40
CA HIS A 205 -5.28 -8.37 9.78
C HIS A 205 -5.45 -9.88 9.99
N GLU A 206 -4.38 -10.54 10.44
CA GLU A 206 -4.34 -12.00 10.55
C GLU A 206 -3.40 -12.51 11.64
N ALA A 207 -3.57 -13.78 12.00
CA ALA A 207 -2.59 -14.54 12.78
C ALA A 207 -2.30 -15.87 12.08
N PHE A 208 -1.06 -16.06 11.62
CA PHE A 208 -0.68 -17.20 10.80
C PHE A 208 -0.17 -18.37 11.65
N GLY A 209 -0.76 -19.56 11.46
CA GLY A 209 -0.36 -20.79 12.14
C GLY A 209 -1.13 -21.09 13.44
N PRO A 210 -1.53 -22.37 13.69
CA PRO A 210 -2.40 -22.73 14.82
C PRO A 210 -1.90 -22.32 16.20
N GLY A 211 -0.58 -22.27 16.39
CA GLY A 211 0.03 -21.82 17.65
C GLY A 211 -0.19 -20.34 17.96
N TYR A 212 -0.49 -19.52 16.94
CA TYR A 212 -0.55 -18.06 17.03
C TYR A 212 -1.96 -17.50 16.88
N TRP A 213 -2.98 -18.31 16.57
CA TRP A 213 -4.35 -17.84 16.34
C TRP A 213 -4.95 -17.01 17.48
N HIS A 214 -4.49 -17.20 18.72
CA HIS A 214 -4.92 -16.39 19.85
C HIS A 214 -4.47 -14.92 19.71
N LEU A 215 -3.33 -14.66 19.04
CA LEU A 215 -2.76 -13.34 18.86
C LEU A 215 -3.65 -12.41 18.04
N ALA A 216 -4.46 -12.92 17.11
CA ALA A 216 -5.42 -12.09 16.38
C ALA A 216 -6.38 -11.35 17.33
N ARG A 217 -6.80 -11.99 18.43
CA ARG A 217 -7.65 -11.31 19.43
C ARG A 217 -6.86 -10.30 20.26
N GLU A 218 -5.59 -10.58 20.50
CA GLU A 218 -4.74 -9.71 21.30
C GLU A 218 -4.35 -8.44 20.53
N THR A 219 -4.04 -8.54 19.24
CA THR A 219 -3.76 -7.38 18.38
C THR A 219 -5.03 -6.54 18.15
N MET A 220 -6.20 -7.16 17.92
CA MET A 220 -7.48 -6.40 17.87
C MET A 220 -7.75 -5.63 19.18
N ARG A 221 -7.41 -6.22 20.34
CA ARG A 221 -7.52 -5.51 21.63
C ARG A 221 -6.55 -4.33 21.71
N MET A 222 -5.34 -4.47 21.18
CA MET A 222 -4.37 -3.37 21.12
C MET A 222 -4.89 -2.21 20.26
N GLU A 223 -5.50 -2.51 19.10
CA GLU A 223 -6.15 -1.51 18.26
C GLU A 223 -7.34 -0.82 18.96
N ASP A 224 -8.19 -1.58 19.68
CA ASP A 224 -9.28 -1.02 20.48
C ASP A 224 -8.76 -0.04 21.56
N GLU A 225 -7.67 -0.41 22.25
CA GLU A 225 -7.02 0.43 23.26
C GLU A 225 -6.37 1.67 22.64
N ALA A 226 -5.74 1.52 21.47
CA ALA A 226 -5.17 2.62 20.71
C ALA A 226 -6.25 3.61 20.24
N ARG A 227 -7.38 3.12 19.72
CA ARG A 227 -8.56 3.95 19.39
C ARG A 227 -9.09 4.69 20.60
N ALA A 228 -9.20 4.03 21.75
CA ALA A 228 -9.61 4.69 23.00
C ALA A 228 -8.61 5.77 23.46
N ALA A 229 -7.33 5.63 23.12
CA ALA A 229 -6.27 6.60 23.37
C ALA A 229 -6.16 7.70 22.30
N GLY A 230 -7.00 7.68 21.25
CA GLY A 230 -7.07 8.71 20.21
C GLY A 230 -6.21 8.45 18.97
N ILE A 231 -5.66 7.24 18.81
CA ILE A 231 -5.00 6.83 17.56
C ILE A 231 -6.07 6.31 16.60
N ASP A 232 -6.14 6.87 15.39
CA ASP A 232 -7.06 6.40 14.35
C ASP A 232 -6.45 5.17 13.66
N VAL A 233 -7.01 3.98 13.93
CA VAL A 233 -6.55 2.69 13.42
C VAL A 233 -7.73 1.74 13.16
N GLY A 234 -7.70 1.05 12.01
CA GLY A 234 -8.63 -0.04 11.68
C GLY A 234 -8.31 -0.75 10.38
#